data_AF-A0A257WDH8-F1
#
_entry.id   AF-A0A257WDH8-F1
#
_cell.length_a   1.000
_cell.length_b   1.000
_cell.length_c   1.000
_cell.angle_alpha   90.00
_cell.angle_beta   90.00
_cell.angle_gamma   90.00
#
_symmetry.space_group_name_H-M   'P 1'
#
loop_
_entity.id
_entity.type
_entity.pdbx_description
1 polymer ?
#
loop_
_entity_poly.entity_id
_entity_poly.type
_entity_poly.pdbx_seq_one_letter_code
_entity_poly.pdbx_strand_id
1 'polypeptide(L)'
;MLDAVDAICRHFRKRPDLPFGGLQVLYIGDLFQLPPVVNDEEWKNILSLHYKSPFFFDAQVLRDAPPLVVELKKIYRQDEEAFIHILNQIRNNQVNEADLDRLHEHFDRSFEPAYGDTYITLTTHNNKADQINQQQLQRLRGDMEQFQAEVEGEFGEKSFPADKNLQLKIGAQVMFLKNDKGDRRRFYNGKLATVNRIEPDAIYVSTGDEPDDIKVERETWTNIRYNYDRMADKVEEEQLGSFKQFPLRLAWAITIHKSQGLTFEKAIIDAGSSFAAGQVYVALSRLTSMKGLVLFSRIHPNAIHTDERVLAFVNKEMDEEEMEKLVEEEQKRFVEQSLIGFFQWDKLTSLVAEFVEAYDDRQIPDKEWALQWARAFFLKIVEQQQVGAKFARQLEDLIQADPVDYAFLKSRTEAAVNYFDPILYQLTANLQEHIDAVKIKKKVKKYTNELREIKTLLQRKQYQLKKAGALASGLAEQQATAQLIDLIEGKKLIAMSKTGTPQPEPEPVPEEDKKARPQKGDSARISLAMFQEGKDIKTIASERGYAWSTIESHLASFLDTGEVTVNDIVTPEKQERIRAVLKEMGENITGTKEVKDRLPVEYTYAEIKAVLWEINR
;
A
#
# COMPACT_ATOMS: atom_id res chain seq x y z
N MET A 1 -1.41 15.40 -11.42
CA MET A 1 -1.35 14.16 -10.60
C MET A 1 -2.63 13.96 -9.79
N LEU A 2 -3.04 14.93 -8.94
CA LEU A 2 -4.19 14.74 -8.04
C LEU A 2 -5.51 14.42 -8.77
N ASP A 3 -5.81 15.09 -9.89
CA ASP A 3 -7.00 14.77 -10.69
C ASP A 3 -6.96 13.38 -11.34
N ALA A 4 -5.76 12.85 -11.62
CA ALA A 4 -5.64 11.47 -12.10
C ALA A 4 -5.99 10.49 -10.98
N VAL A 5 -5.55 10.76 -9.74
CA VAL A 5 -5.95 9.99 -8.56
C VAL A 5 -7.46 10.07 -8.35
N ASP A 6 -8.06 11.25 -8.47
CA ASP A 6 -9.52 11.44 -8.41
C ASP A 6 -10.25 10.59 -9.46
N ALA A 7 -9.87 10.71 -10.73
CA ALA A 7 -10.48 9.97 -11.84
C ALA A 7 -10.39 8.45 -11.65
N ILE A 8 -9.23 7.94 -11.22
CA ILE A 8 -9.03 6.52 -10.90
C ILE A 8 -9.98 6.11 -9.77
N CYS A 9 -10.02 6.86 -8.68
CA CYS A 9 -10.88 6.56 -7.54
C CYS A 9 -12.36 6.57 -7.90
N ARG A 10 -12.83 7.57 -8.65
CA ARG A 10 -14.22 7.67 -9.16
C ARG A 10 -14.60 6.46 -10.00
N HIS A 11 -13.73 6.07 -10.93
CA HIS A 11 -13.94 4.94 -11.83
C HIS A 11 -14.03 3.61 -11.08
N PHE A 12 -12.99 3.26 -10.31
CA PHE A 12 -12.93 1.96 -9.64
C PHE A 12 -13.92 1.82 -8.49
N ARG A 13 -14.35 2.93 -7.87
CA ARG A 13 -15.39 2.91 -6.83
C ARG A 13 -16.81 3.03 -7.37
N LYS A 14 -16.98 3.12 -8.70
CA LYS A 14 -18.28 3.29 -9.37
C LYS A 14 -19.10 4.45 -8.77
N ARG A 15 -18.43 5.55 -8.45
CA ARG A 15 -19.00 6.76 -7.83
C ARG A 15 -18.51 8.00 -8.60
N PRO A 16 -19.00 8.23 -9.83
CA PRO A 16 -18.49 9.30 -10.70
C PRO A 16 -18.80 10.70 -10.16
N ASP A 17 -19.87 10.85 -9.37
CA ASP A 17 -20.34 12.16 -8.90
C ASP A 17 -19.69 12.60 -7.58
N LEU A 18 -18.92 11.72 -6.93
CA LEU A 18 -18.28 12.02 -5.65
C LEU A 18 -16.76 12.22 -5.83
N PRO A 19 -16.18 13.32 -5.30
CA PRO A 19 -14.74 13.52 -5.23
C PRO A 19 -14.03 12.30 -4.63
N PHE A 20 -12.94 11.88 -5.27
CA PHE A 20 -12.15 10.69 -4.97
C PHE A 20 -12.99 9.42 -4.83
N GLY A 21 -14.12 9.32 -5.54
CA GLY A 21 -15.07 8.21 -5.40
C GLY A 21 -15.66 8.09 -3.98
N GLY A 22 -15.73 9.20 -3.24
CA GLY A 22 -16.20 9.25 -1.85
C GLY A 22 -15.19 8.72 -0.83
N LEU A 23 -13.89 8.85 -1.11
CA LEU A 23 -12.84 8.63 -0.10
C LEU A 23 -12.62 9.90 0.72
N GLN A 24 -12.38 9.73 2.02
CA GLN A 24 -11.84 10.80 2.85
C GLN A 24 -10.34 10.93 2.54
N VAL A 25 -9.90 12.14 2.22
CA VAL A 25 -8.50 12.42 1.86
C VAL A 25 -7.89 13.36 2.90
N LEU A 26 -6.80 12.93 3.53
CA LEU A 26 -6.01 13.73 4.46
C LEU A 26 -4.71 14.16 3.77
N TYR A 27 -4.51 15.46 3.61
CA TYR A 27 -3.30 16.05 3.05
C TYR A 27 -2.36 16.47 4.18
N ILE A 28 -1.10 16.01 4.14
CA ILE A 28 -0.09 16.36 5.14
C ILE A 28 1.14 16.88 4.41
N GLY A 29 1.58 18.08 4.76
CA GLY A 29 2.76 18.70 4.17
C GLY A 29 2.94 20.16 4.61
N ASP A 30 4.07 20.73 4.20
CA ASP A 30 4.41 22.14 4.43
C ASP A 30 4.62 22.81 3.07
N LEU A 31 3.72 23.73 2.74
CA LEU A 31 3.67 24.37 1.43
C LEU A 31 4.74 25.47 1.24
N PHE A 32 5.39 25.88 2.33
CA PHE A 32 6.48 26.85 2.28
C PHE A 32 7.83 26.20 1.96
N GLN A 33 7.86 24.87 1.81
CA GLN A 33 9.02 24.14 1.32
C GLN A 33 9.12 24.25 -0.21
N LEU A 34 9.95 23.39 -0.80
CA LEU A 34 10.18 23.41 -2.23
C LEU A 34 8.90 23.09 -3.01
N PRO A 35 8.59 23.86 -4.08
CA PRO A 35 7.44 23.59 -4.93
C PRO A 35 7.62 22.29 -5.71
N PRO A 36 6.54 21.73 -6.29
CA PRO A 36 6.63 20.60 -7.19
C PRO A 36 7.60 20.88 -8.34
N VAL A 37 8.48 19.92 -8.63
CA VAL A 37 9.38 19.99 -9.78
C VAL A 37 8.59 19.65 -11.03
N VAL A 38 8.44 20.61 -11.95
CA VAL A 38 7.72 20.42 -13.21
C VAL A 38 8.65 20.73 -14.37
N ASN A 39 8.55 19.94 -15.43
CA ASN A 39 9.27 20.22 -16.67
C ASN A 39 8.63 21.44 -17.37
N ASP A 40 9.45 22.46 -17.66
CA ASP A 40 8.99 23.72 -18.27
C ASP A 40 8.30 23.53 -19.62
N GLU A 41 8.74 22.56 -20.44
CA GLU A 41 8.13 22.29 -21.74
C GLU A 41 6.74 21.68 -21.58
N GLU A 42 6.60 20.70 -20.68
CA GLU A 42 5.31 20.08 -20.37
C GLU A 42 4.34 21.09 -19.75
N TRP A 43 4.87 21.96 -18.86
CA TRP A 43 4.08 23.01 -18.24
C TRP A 43 3.53 23.99 -19.28
N LYS A 44 4.40 24.57 -20.11
CA LYS A 44 4.02 25.61 -21.09
C LYS A 44 3.12 25.09 -22.21
N ASN A 45 3.34 23.86 -22.67
CA ASN A 45 2.66 23.36 -23.87
C ASN A 45 1.35 22.62 -23.55
N ILE A 46 1.21 22.06 -22.34
CA ILE A 46 0.08 21.17 -22.01
C ILE A 46 -0.59 21.60 -20.71
N LEU A 47 0.15 21.62 -19.60
CA LEU A 47 -0.47 21.73 -18.28
C LEU A 47 -1.06 23.13 -18.00
N SER A 48 -0.41 24.21 -18.47
CA SER A 48 -0.87 25.58 -18.24
C SER A 48 -2.19 25.90 -18.93
N LEU A 49 -2.63 25.09 -19.91
CA LEU A 49 -3.94 25.22 -20.55
C LEU A 49 -5.09 24.75 -19.63
N HIS A 50 -4.78 23.88 -18.67
CA HIS A 50 -5.77 23.23 -17.80
C HIS A 50 -5.65 23.65 -16.32
N TYR A 51 -4.46 24.09 -15.90
CA TYR A 51 -4.12 24.37 -14.51
C TYR A 51 -3.56 25.78 -14.33
N LYS A 52 -3.97 26.46 -13.26
CA LYS A 52 -3.48 27.81 -12.91
C LYS A 52 -2.05 27.79 -12.36
N SER A 53 -1.67 26.72 -11.67
CA SER A 53 -0.33 26.53 -11.11
C SER A 53 0.00 25.04 -10.99
N PRO A 54 1.28 24.69 -10.78
CA PRO A 54 1.69 23.30 -10.57
C PRO A 54 1.34 22.77 -9.18
N PHE A 55 0.84 23.61 -8.27
CA PHE A 55 0.51 23.20 -6.91
C PHE A 55 -0.75 22.34 -6.86
N PHE A 56 -0.79 21.44 -5.89
CA PHE A 56 -1.90 20.51 -5.73
C PHE A 56 -3.25 21.21 -5.52
N PHE A 57 -3.25 22.39 -4.86
CA PHE A 57 -4.46 23.15 -4.54
C PHE A 57 -5.18 23.75 -5.76
N ASP A 58 -4.54 23.75 -6.95
CA ASP A 58 -5.17 24.16 -8.21
C ASP A 58 -5.74 22.98 -9.04
N ALA A 59 -5.72 21.76 -8.47
CA ALA A 59 -6.39 20.60 -9.03
C ALA A 59 -7.89 20.87 -9.21
N GLN A 60 -8.49 20.30 -10.25
CA GLN A 60 -9.88 20.55 -10.59
C GLN A 60 -10.82 19.98 -9.53
N VAL A 61 -10.53 18.78 -9.01
CA VAL A 61 -11.31 18.13 -7.94
C VAL A 61 -11.45 18.99 -6.69
N LEU A 62 -10.43 19.81 -6.36
CA LEU A 62 -10.45 20.66 -5.17
C LEU A 62 -11.28 21.93 -5.33
N ARG A 63 -11.73 22.24 -6.56
CA ARG A 63 -12.71 23.32 -6.79
C ARG A 63 -14.09 22.92 -6.28
N ASP A 64 -14.43 21.64 -6.45
CA ASP A 64 -15.71 21.08 -6.02
C ASP A 64 -15.68 20.63 -4.55
N ALA A 65 -14.51 20.24 -4.05
CA ALA A 65 -14.29 19.81 -2.67
C ALA A 65 -13.02 20.44 -2.08
N PRO A 66 -13.07 21.72 -1.67
CA PRO A 66 -11.95 22.38 -1.02
C PRO A 66 -11.63 21.68 0.31
N PRO A 67 -10.34 21.44 0.62
CA PRO A 67 -9.97 20.81 1.88
C PRO A 67 -10.12 21.79 3.05
N LEU A 68 -10.44 21.27 4.22
CA LEU A 68 -10.25 21.99 5.48
C LEU A 68 -8.74 22.17 5.73
N VAL A 69 -8.30 23.41 5.94
CA VAL A 69 -6.90 23.74 6.22
C VAL A 69 -6.72 23.93 7.72
N VAL A 70 -5.76 23.19 8.30
CA VAL A 70 -5.39 23.29 9.72
C VAL A 70 -3.88 23.47 9.81
N GLU A 71 -3.39 24.59 10.37
CA GLU A 71 -1.97 24.82 10.57
C GLU A 71 -1.48 24.35 11.95
N LEU A 72 -0.42 23.55 11.97
CA LEU A 72 0.26 23.18 13.22
C LEU A 72 1.28 24.27 13.60
N LYS A 73 0.96 25.07 14.62
CA LYS A 73 1.74 26.25 15.02
C LYS A 73 2.95 25.94 15.92
N LYS A 74 2.94 24.78 16.59
CA LYS A 74 4.02 24.40 17.53
C LYS A 74 5.21 23.76 16.80
N ILE A 75 6.36 24.40 16.88
CA ILE A 75 7.64 23.90 16.35
C ILE A 75 8.32 23.02 17.41
N TYR A 76 8.78 21.84 17.00
CA TYR A 76 9.46 20.87 17.86
C TYR A 76 10.94 20.65 17.52
N ARG A 77 11.40 21.06 16.32
CA ARG A 77 12.79 20.79 15.87
C ARG A 77 13.80 21.76 16.46
N GLN A 78 13.41 23.03 16.59
CA GLN A 78 14.23 24.09 17.16
C GLN A 78 13.63 24.52 18.50
N ASP A 79 14.49 24.86 19.45
CA ASP A 79 14.15 25.38 20.78
C ASP A 79 14.61 26.84 20.99
N GLU A 80 15.60 27.30 20.22
CA GLU A 80 16.11 28.67 20.26
C GLU A 80 15.12 29.68 19.65
N GLU A 81 14.50 30.54 20.48
CA GLU A 81 13.51 31.55 20.05
C GLU A 81 14.03 32.47 18.93
N ALA A 82 15.29 32.90 19.02
CA ALA A 82 15.90 33.74 17.98
C ALA A 82 15.98 33.02 16.63
N PHE A 83 16.22 31.70 16.63
CA PHE A 83 16.30 30.93 15.40
C PHE A 83 14.93 30.65 14.81
N ILE A 84 13.97 30.30 15.66
CA ILE A 84 12.56 30.16 15.28
C ILE A 84 12.05 31.47 14.66
N HIS A 85 12.39 32.62 15.23
CA HIS A 85 12.02 33.93 14.69
C HIS A 85 12.55 34.11 13.26
N ILE A 86 13.85 33.94 13.05
CA ILE A 86 14.48 34.10 11.72
C ILE A 86 13.87 33.12 10.71
N LEU A 87 13.68 31.85 11.08
CA LEU A 87 13.06 30.85 10.21
C LEU A 87 11.65 31.25 9.79
N ASN A 88 10.84 31.78 10.71
CA ASN A 88 9.50 32.27 10.41
C ASN A 88 9.52 33.54 9.53
N GLN A 89 10.46 34.46 9.76
CA GLN A 89 10.63 35.64 8.91
C GLN A 89 11.00 35.24 7.46
N ILE A 90 11.88 34.24 7.30
CA ILE A 90 12.22 33.68 5.99
C ILE A 90 11.02 32.99 5.35
N ARG A 91 10.30 32.14 6.12
CA ARG A 91 9.10 31.42 5.68
C ARG A 91 8.04 32.38 5.12
N ASN A 92 7.83 33.50 5.81
CA ASN A 92 6.79 34.48 5.50
C ASN A 92 7.26 35.61 4.57
N ASN A 93 8.50 35.55 4.08
CA ASN A 93 9.10 36.59 3.24
C ASN A 93 9.10 37.99 3.88
N GLN A 94 9.39 38.05 5.19
CA GLN A 94 9.39 39.26 6.03
C GLN A 94 10.75 39.54 6.68
N VAL A 95 11.79 38.83 6.27
CA VAL A 95 13.16 38.98 6.80
C VAL A 95 13.66 40.43 6.68
N ASN A 96 14.22 40.95 7.77
CA ASN A 96 14.82 42.29 7.80
C ASN A 96 16.36 42.20 7.80
N GLU A 97 17.04 43.36 7.73
CA GLU A 97 18.50 43.42 7.72
C GLU A 97 19.12 42.87 9.02
N ALA A 98 18.52 43.12 10.19
CA ALA A 98 19.03 42.62 11.46
C ALA A 98 18.97 41.08 11.57
N ASP A 99 17.94 40.46 10.99
CA ASP A 99 17.84 39.00 10.88
C ASP A 99 18.94 38.43 9.98
N LEU A 100 19.21 39.08 8.85
CA LEU A 100 20.26 38.68 7.92
C LEU A 100 21.66 38.89 8.50
N ASP A 101 21.89 39.99 9.21
CA ASP A 101 23.15 40.26 9.89
C ASP A 101 23.45 39.16 10.92
N ARG A 102 22.45 38.78 11.73
CA ARG A 102 22.56 37.64 12.66
C ARG A 102 22.91 36.34 11.95
N LEU A 103 22.25 36.03 10.83
CA LEU A 103 22.62 34.85 10.04
C LEU A 103 24.05 34.94 9.50
N HIS A 104 24.47 36.13 9.07
CA HIS A 104 25.80 36.36 8.50
C HIS A 104 26.92 36.40 9.55
N GLU A 105 26.61 36.44 10.84
CA GLU A 105 27.60 36.15 11.91
C GLU A 105 28.18 34.73 11.76
N HIS A 106 27.42 33.81 11.17
CA HIS A 106 27.83 32.43 10.89
C HIS A 106 28.47 32.27 9.49
N PHE A 107 28.75 33.36 8.78
CA PHE A 107 29.38 33.31 7.46
C PHE A 107 30.89 33.11 7.57
N ASP A 108 31.35 31.94 7.12
CA ASP A 108 32.77 31.62 6.98
C ASP A 108 32.98 30.73 5.75
N ARG A 109 33.52 31.33 4.69
CA ARG A 109 33.83 30.62 3.43
C ARG A 109 35.11 29.78 3.52
N SER A 110 35.97 30.07 4.50
CA SER A 110 37.21 29.34 4.76
C SER A 110 37.05 28.23 5.79
N PHE A 111 35.85 28.04 6.33
CA PHE A 111 35.61 27.03 7.35
C PHE A 111 35.88 25.62 6.81
N GLU A 112 36.79 24.92 7.47
CA GLU A 112 37.02 23.50 7.29
C GLU A 112 36.74 22.79 8.63
N PRO A 113 35.84 21.79 8.66
CA PRO A 113 35.58 21.01 9.86
C PRO A 113 36.87 20.38 10.40
N ALA A 114 37.02 20.40 11.73
CA ALA A 114 38.10 19.67 12.38
C ALA A 114 37.96 18.15 12.14
N TYR A 115 39.07 17.42 12.21
CA TYR A 115 39.06 15.96 12.05
C TYR A 115 38.13 15.31 13.09
N GLY A 116 37.13 14.56 12.61
CA GLY A 116 36.12 13.91 13.44
C GLY A 116 34.86 14.75 13.69
N ASP A 117 34.80 16.01 13.27
CA ASP A 117 33.58 16.81 13.36
C ASP A 117 32.69 16.59 12.12
N THR A 118 31.51 16.00 12.32
CA THR A 118 30.62 15.56 11.24
C THR A 118 29.68 16.67 10.81
N TYR A 119 30.18 17.58 9.96
CA TYR A 119 29.33 18.55 9.26
C TYR A 119 28.82 17.97 7.93
N ILE A 120 27.55 18.23 7.62
CA ILE A 120 27.00 17.98 6.28
C ILE A 120 26.87 19.28 5.50
N THR A 121 27.32 19.28 4.25
CA THR A 121 27.16 20.42 3.34
C THR A 121 25.84 20.32 2.58
N LEU A 122 24.99 21.34 2.71
CA LEU A 122 23.75 21.48 1.95
C LEU A 122 23.98 22.44 0.79
N THR A 123 23.88 21.94 -0.44
CA THR A 123 24.11 22.73 -1.65
C THR A 123 22.91 22.71 -2.60
N THR A 124 22.89 23.62 -3.56
CA THR A 124 21.75 23.80 -4.47
C THR A 124 21.70 22.77 -5.61
N HIS A 125 22.84 22.21 -6.04
CA HIS A 125 22.94 21.36 -7.23
C HIS A 125 23.58 19.99 -6.95
N ASN A 126 23.10 18.94 -7.63
CA ASN A 126 23.61 17.56 -7.48
C ASN A 126 25.10 17.46 -7.84
N ASN A 127 25.52 18.07 -8.95
CA ASN A 127 26.91 18.04 -9.41
C ASN A 127 27.90 18.53 -8.35
N LYS A 128 27.56 19.59 -7.61
CA LYS A 128 28.40 20.16 -6.55
C LYS A 128 28.46 19.22 -5.35
N ALA A 129 27.33 18.61 -4.96
CA ALA A 129 27.32 17.61 -3.90
C ALA A 129 28.17 16.39 -4.26
N ASP A 130 28.03 15.89 -5.48
CA ASP A 130 28.78 14.72 -5.97
C ASP A 130 30.28 15.02 -6.05
N GLN A 131 30.66 16.21 -6.54
CA GLN A 131 32.06 16.67 -6.55
C GLN A 131 32.67 16.71 -5.15
N ILE A 132 31.96 17.29 -4.17
CA ILE A 132 32.44 17.37 -2.79
C ILE A 132 32.62 15.96 -2.21
N ASN A 133 31.60 15.10 -2.37
CA ASN A 133 31.67 13.73 -1.87
C ASN A 133 32.83 12.94 -2.50
N GLN A 134 33.03 13.05 -3.82
CA GLN A 134 34.12 12.37 -4.51
C GLN A 134 35.50 12.91 -4.09
N GLN A 135 35.65 14.23 -3.98
CA GLN A 135 36.91 14.84 -3.53
C GLN A 135 37.28 14.40 -2.12
N GLN A 136 36.32 14.39 -1.19
CA GLN A 136 36.56 13.93 0.19
C GLN A 136 36.89 12.43 0.24
N LEU A 137 36.16 11.60 -0.52
CA LEU A 137 36.47 10.17 -0.62
C LEU A 137 37.88 9.92 -1.20
N GLN A 138 38.31 10.70 -2.18
CA GLN A 138 39.65 10.58 -2.78
C GLN A 138 40.76 11.01 -1.82
N ARG A 139 40.52 11.98 -0.94
CA ARG A 139 41.47 12.45 0.07
C ARG A 139 41.75 11.40 1.15
N LEU A 140 40.81 10.49 1.41
CA LEU A 140 40.99 9.40 2.36
C LEU A 140 42.05 8.41 1.88
N ARG A 141 42.96 8.05 2.80
CA ARG A 141 43.93 6.97 2.61
C ARG A 141 43.23 5.61 2.66
N GLY A 142 43.87 4.60 2.07
CA GLY A 142 43.34 3.24 2.03
C GLY A 142 42.61 2.90 0.73
N ASP A 143 42.33 1.62 0.59
CA ASP A 143 41.74 1.02 -0.60
C ASP A 143 40.25 1.34 -0.70
N MET A 144 39.78 1.53 -1.92
CA MET A 144 38.38 1.80 -2.22
C MET A 144 37.63 0.48 -2.36
N GLU A 145 36.63 0.28 -1.51
CA GLU A 145 35.71 -0.84 -1.59
C GLU A 145 34.45 -0.45 -2.36
N GLN A 146 33.94 -1.37 -3.17
CA GLN A 146 32.76 -1.14 -4.01
C GLN A 146 31.70 -2.20 -3.76
N PHE A 147 30.47 -1.75 -3.52
CA PHE A 147 29.33 -2.61 -3.24
C PHE A 147 28.26 -2.43 -4.32
N GLN A 148 28.12 -3.45 -5.16
CA GLN A 148 27.06 -3.51 -6.16
C GLN A 148 25.74 -3.94 -5.51
N ALA A 149 24.66 -3.22 -5.81
CA ALA A 149 23.31 -3.55 -5.40
C ALA A 149 22.78 -4.79 -6.14
N GLU A 150 22.01 -5.61 -5.42
CA GLU A 150 21.24 -6.72 -5.98
C GLU A 150 19.85 -6.20 -6.38
N VAL A 151 19.46 -6.32 -7.65
CA VAL A 151 18.15 -5.87 -8.15
C VAL A 151 17.44 -7.04 -8.81
N GLU A 152 16.23 -7.35 -8.35
CA GLU A 152 15.41 -8.44 -8.88
C GLU A 152 14.02 -7.92 -9.29
N GLY A 153 13.45 -8.46 -10.36
CA GLY A 153 12.10 -8.12 -10.82
C GLY A 153 11.98 -6.70 -11.39
N GLU A 154 10.80 -6.10 -11.23
CA GLU A 154 10.47 -4.78 -11.77
C GLU A 154 10.81 -3.67 -10.76
N PHE A 155 11.99 -3.06 -10.90
CA PHE A 155 12.42 -1.91 -10.11
C PHE A 155 13.07 -0.86 -11.01
N GLY A 156 12.42 0.29 -11.20
CA GLY A 156 12.89 1.33 -12.12
C GLY A 156 14.23 1.96 -11.71
N GLU A 157 15.18 2.07 -12.63
CA GLU A 157 16.54 2.55 -12.31
C GLU A 157 16.59 3.98 -11.75
N LYS A 158 15.66 4.84 -12.17
CA LYS A 158 15.55 6.22 -11.66
C LYS A 158 14.99 6.31 -10.24
N SER A 159 14.45 5.21 -9.71
CA SER A 159 13.75 5.15 -8.43
C SER A 159 14.55 4.39 -7.37
N PHE A 160 15.82 4.06 -7.63
CA PHE A 160 16.63 3.35 -6.65
C PHE A 160 16.77 4.15 -5.35
N PRO A 161 16.51 3.51 -4.19
CA PRO A 161 16.52 4.19 -2.90
C PRO A 161 17.94 4.47 -2.39
N ALA A 162 18.95 3.78 -2.92
CA ALA A 162 20.35 3.95 -2.62
C ALA A 162 21.20 3.80 -3.89
N ASP A 163 22.50 4.09 -3.79
CA ASP A 163 23.42 3.99 -4.91
C ASP A 163 23.55 2.55 -5.41
N LYS A 164 23.38 2.35 -6.73
CA LYS A 164 23.55 1.03 -7.38
C LYS A 164 24.97 0.50 -7.20
N ASN A 165 25.96 1.39 -7.24
CA ASN A 165 27.35 1.08 -6.90
C ASN A 165 27.79 2.03 -5.78
N LEU A 166 27.84 1.51 -4.56
CA LEU A 166 28.26 2.26 -3.37
C LEU A 166 29.78 2.15 -3.20
N GLN A 167 30.48 3.28 -3.26
CA GLN A 167 31.93 3.34 -3.12
C GLN A 167 32.30 3.92 -1.75
N LEU A 168 33.12 3.20 -0.99
CA LEU A 168 33.51 3.57 0.38
C LEU A 168 35.00 3.37 0.65
N LYS A 169 35.48 4.07 1.66
CA LYS A 169 36.79 3.89 2.29
C LYS A 169 36.63 3.97 3.81
N ILE A 170 37.57 3.41 4.55
CA ILE A 170 37.67 3.67 6.00
C ILE A 170 37.86 5.17 6.21
N GLY A 171 37.11 5.75 7.14
CA GLY A 171 37.01 7.19 7.39
C GLY A 171 35.97 7.92 6.55
N ALA A 172 35.21 7.24 5.69
CA ALA A 172 34.17 7.88 4.88
C ALA A 172 33.00 8.36 5.75
N GLN A 173 32.53 9.60 5.53
CA GLN A 173 31.31 10.10 6.13
C GLN A 173 30.11 9.65 5.33
N VAL A 174 29.22 8.93 5.98
CA VAL A 174 28.01 8.34 5.41
C VAL A 174 26.77 8.79 6.16
N MET A 175 25.63 8.65 5.51
CA MET A 175 24.31 8.91 6.10
C MET A 175 23.43 7.69 5.94
N PHE A 176 22.68 7.36 6.99
CA PHE A 176 21.69 6.30 6.98
C PHE A 176 20.48 6.68 6.11
N LEU A 177 19.99 5.72 5.33
CA LEU A 177 18.83 5.85 4.42
C LEU A 177 17.55 5.21 4.95
N LYS A 178 17.64 4.51 6.09
CA LYS A 178 16.54 3.80 6.75
C LYS A 178 16.61 4.03 8.26
N ASN A 179 15.48 3.79 8.91
CA ASN A 179 15.41 3.74 10.37
C ASN A 179 15.84 2.35 10.86
N ASP A 180 16.53 2.30 12.01
CA ASP A 180 16.87 1.05 12.67
C ASP A 180 15.59 0.31 13.10
N LYS A 181 15.50 -0.98 12.74
CA LYS A 181 14.38 -1.86 13.09
C LYS A 181 14.51 -2.47 14.48
N GLY A 182 15.69 -2.38 15.11
CA GLY A 182 15.93 -2.92 16.44
C GLY A 182 15.22 -2.13 17.55
N ASP A 183 14.98 -2.80 18.69
CA ASP A 183 14.29 -2.22 19.85
C ASP A 183 14.98 -0.96 20.42
N ARG A 184 16.31 -0.86 20.26
CA ARG A 184 17.11 0.26 20.74
C ARG A 184 17.15 1.47 19.78
N ARG A 185 16.64 1.34 18.54
CA ARG A 185 16.61 2.39 17.50
C ARG A 185 17.92 3.22 17.42
N ARG A 186 19.05 2.55 17.16
CA ARG A 186 20.41 3.16 17.23
C ARG A 186 20.67 4.23 16.15
N PHE A 187 19.95 4.15 15.03
CA PHE A 187 20.02 5.13 13.95
C PHE A 187 18.67 5.39 13.30
N TYR A 188 18.58 6.51 12.61
CA TYR A 188 17.40 6.96 11.88
C TYR A 188 17.81 7.49 10.50
N ASN A 189 16.87 7.55 9.56
CA ASN A 189 17.10 8.11 8.24
C ASN A 189 17.58 9.56 8.34
N GLY A 190 18.77 9.85 7.82
CA GLY A 190 19.44 11.15 7.94
C GLY A 190 20.57 11.21 8.98
N LYS A 191 20.70 10.23 9.89
CA LYS A 191 21.80 10.22 10.87
C LYS A 191 23.15 10.06 10.17
N LEU A 192 24.11 10.91 10.52
CA LEU A 192 25.48 10.86 10.01
C LEU A 192 26.32 9.84 10.79
N ALA A 193 27.28 9.23 10.11
CA ALA A 193 28.25 8.32 10.71
C ALA A 193 29.56 8.30 9.92
N THR A 194 30.62 7.80 10.56
CA THR A 194 31.93 7.58 9.94
C THR A 194 32.21 6.09 9.83
N VAL A 195 32.68 5.63 8.67
CA VAL A 195 33.04 4.23 8.45
C VAL A 195 34.33 3.88 9.18
N ASN A 196 34.27 2.96 10.14
CA ASN A 196 35.44 2.50 10.90
C ASN A 196 36.03 1.22 10.31
N ARG A 197 35.18 0.31 9.83
CA ARG A 197 35.61 -0.99 9.31
C ARG A 197 34.68 -1.49 8.23
N ILE A 198 35.24 -2.12 7.21
CA ILE A 198 34.51 -2.65 6.07
C ILE A 198 34.78 -4.15 5.97
N GLU A 199 33.72 -4.94 5.91
CA GLU A 199 33.72 -6.37 5.61
C GLU A 199 32.84 -6.62 4.36
N PRO A 200 32.96 -7.80 3.70
CA PRO A 200 32.16 -8.10 2.51
C PRO A 200 30.63 -7.99 2.72
N ASP A 201 30.15 -8.42 3.89
CA ASP A 201 28.72 -8.50 4.21
C ASP A 201 28.26 -7.49 5.27
N ALA A 202 29.18 -6.69 5.82
CA ALA A 202 28.88 -5.74 6.90
C ALA A 202 29.79 -4.51 6.88
N ILE A 203 29.21 -3.35 7.18
CA ILE A 203 29.96 -2.09 7.36
C ILE A 203 29.78 -1.64 8.80
N TYR A 204 30.86 -1.32 9.49
CA TYR A 204 30.85 -0.85 10.87
C TYR A 204 31.06 0.67 10.86
N VAL A 205 30.10 1.39 11.42
CA VAL A 205 30.11 2.86 11.44
C VAL A 205 29.97 3.38 12.86
N SER A 206 30.63 4.49 13.17
CA SER A 206 30.47 5.20 14.45
C SER A 206 29.78 6.54 14.23
N THR A 207 28.90 6.92 15.15
CA THR A 207 28.18 8.21 15.11
C THR A 207 28.83 9.25 16.02
N GLY A 208 29.98 8.97 16.62
CA GLY A 208 30.67 9.87 17.55
C GLY A 208 30.10 9.87 18.98
N ASP A 209 28.77 9.77 19.13
CA ASP A 209 28.08 9.81 20.43
C ASP A 209 28.09 8.48 21.19
N GLU A 210 28.21 7.36 20.46
CA GLU A 210 28.16 6.01 21.03
C GLU A 210 29.56 5.37 20.97
N PRO A 211 29.99 4.69 22.06
CA PRO A 211 31.31 4.05 22.10
C PRO A 211 31.42 2.81 21.22
N ASP A 212 30.29 2.18 20.89
CA ASP A 212 30.23 0.95 20.11
C ASP A 212 29.95 1.23 18.63
N ASP A 213 30.64 0.51 17.75
CA ASP A 213 30.38 0.55 16.32
C ASP A 213 29.00 -0.03 15.99
N ILE A 214 28.23 0.68 15.17
CA ILE A 214 26.99 0.21 14.59
C ILE A 214 27.33 -0.70 13.40
N LYS A 215 27.03 -1.99 13.54
CA LYS A 215 27.04 -2.94 12.42
C LYS A 215 25.88 -2.66 11.48
N VAL A 216 26.18 -2.38 10.21
CA VAL A 216 25.23 -2.11 9.13
C VAL A 216 25.30 -3.24 8.13
N GLU A 217 24.16 -3.89 7.90
CA GLU A 217 24.01 -4.99 6.95
C GLU A 217 23.21 -4.52 5.73
N ARG A 218 23.23 -5.32 4.65
CA ARG A 218 22.42 -5.05 3.46
C ARG A 218 20.93 -5.11 3.81
N GLU A 219 20.18 -4.14 3.32
CA GLU A 219 18.74 -4.00 3.51
C GLU A 219 18.03 -4.13 2.18
N THR A 220 16.83 -4.71 2.19
CA THR A 220 15.98 -4.87 1.00
C THR A 220 14.87 -3.82 0.99
N TRP A 221 14.72 -3.12 -0.13
CA TRP A 221 13.56 -2.31 -0.46
C TRP A 221 12.73 -3.08 -1.48
N THR A 222 11.43 -3.09 -1.28
CA THR A 222 10.50 -3.83 -2.13
C THR A 222 9.63 -2.86 -2.92
N ASN A 223 9.45 -3.14 -4.20
CA ASN A 223 8.44 -2.49 -5.01
C ASN A 223 7.15 -3.32 -4.87
N ILE A 224 6.16 -2.78 -4.15
CA ILE A 224 4.94 -3.50 -3.78
C ILE A 224 3.77 -2.97 -4.59
N ARG A 225 3.02 -3.89 -5.22
CA ARG A 225 1.70 -3.65 -5.76
C ARG A 225 0.66 -4.10 -4.75
N TYR A 226 -0.24 -3.19 -4.40
CA TYR A 226 -1.34 -3.48 -3.50
C TYR A 226 -2.52 -4.05 -4.30
N ASN A 227 -2.91 -5.29 -4.01
CA ASN A 227 -4.10 -5.93 -4.52
C ASN A 227 -5.08 -6.09 -3.36
N TYR A 228 -6.32 -5.62 -3.49
CA TYR A 228 -7.29 -5.78 -2.41
C TYR A 228 -7.96 -7.17 -2.48
N ASP A 229 -7.70 -8.01 -1.48
CA ASP A 229 -8.43 -9.27 -1.29
C ASP A 229 -9.77 -8.97 -0.62
N ARG A 230 -10.82 -9.02 -1.44
CA ARG A 230 -12.20 -8.79 -1.03
C ARG A 230 -12.69 -9.82 0.00
N MET A 231 -12.12 -11.03 0.00
CA MET A 231 -12.51 -12.11 0.92
C MET A 231 -12.02 -11.90 2.34
N ALA A 232 -10.77 -11.48 2.49
CA ALA A 232 -10.15 -11.21 3.78
C ALA A 232 -10.44 -9.80 4.29
N ASP A 233 -11.00 -8.92 3.44
CA ASP A 233 -11.06 -7.47 3.65
C ASP A 233 -9.68 -6.90 4.01
N LYS A 234 -8.67 -7.37 3.29
CA LYS A 234 -7.26 -7.03 3.50
C LYS A 234 -6.64 -6.65 2.18
N VAL A 235 -5.74 -5.68 2.26
CA VAL A 235 -4.85 -5.37 1.14
C VAL A 235 -3.74 -6.42 1.13
N GLU A 236 -3.70 -7.23 0.09
CA GLU A 236 -2.60 -8.13 -0.21
C GLU A 236 -1.47 -7.36 -0.91
N GLU A 237 -0.25 -7.61 -0.48
CA GLU A 237 0.95 -6.99 -1.01
C GLU A 237 1.64 -7.98 -1.97
N GLU A 238 1.67 -7.64 -3.27
CA GLU A 238 2.42 -8.38 -4.28
C GLU A 238 3.77 -7.68 -4.53
N GLN A 239 4.86 -8.35 -4.22
CA GLN A 239 6.21 -7.84 -4.48
C GLN A 239 6.55 -7.98 -5.98
N LEU A 240 6.61 -6.87 -6.71
CA LEU A 240 6.98 -6.82 -8.13
C LEU A 240 8.50 -6.90 -8.35
N GLY A 241 9.26 -6.37 -7.41
CA GLY A 241 10.71 -6.32 -7.48
C GLY A 241 11.34 -6.00 -6.14
N SER A 242 12.65 -6.21 -6.05
CA SER A 242 13.45 -5.91 -4.87
C SER A 242 14.73 -5.18 -5.28
N PHE A 243 15.19 -4.29 -4.41
CA PHE A 243 16.49 -3.64 -4.48
C PHE A 243 17.17 -3.89 -3.13
N LYS A 244 18.36 -4.50 -3.12
CA LYS A 244 19.09 -4.82 -1.90
C LYS A 244 20.49 -4.22 -1.92
N GLN A 245 20.78 -3.43 -0.89
CA GLN A 245 22.03 -2.66 -0.75
C GLN A 245 22.23 -2.25 0.71
N PHE A 246 23.44 -1.86 1.10
CA PHE A 246 23.64 -1.18 2.38
C PHE A 246 22.83 0.12 2.44
N PRO A 247 22.09 0.40 3.54
CA PRO A 247 21.30 1.62 3.70
C PRO A 247 22.16 2.84 4.05
N LEU A 248 23.22 3.04 3.27
CA LEU A 248 24.21 4.09 3.43
C LEU A 248 24.44 4.81 2.10
N ARG A 249 24.79 6.09 2.20
CA ARG A 249 25.30 6.91 1.10
C ARG A 249 26.38 7.85 1.59
N LEU A 250 27.26 8.30 0.71
CA LEU A 250 28.19 9.38 1.04
C LEU A 250 27.42 10.65 1.42
N ALA A 251 27.92 11.34 2.45
CA ALA A 251 27.19 12.42 3.10
C ALA A 251 28.07 13.54 3.63
N TRP A 252 29.20 13.84 2.99
CA TRP A 252 29.85 15.14 3.19
C TRP A 252 29.02 16.27 2.58
N ALA A 253 28.31 15.98 1.49
CA ALA A 253 27.39 16.91 0.88
C ALA A 253 26.13 16.24 0.34
N ILE A 254 24.99 16.93 0.46
CA ILE A 254 23.74 16.59 -0.21
C ILE A 254 23.09 17.85 -0.78
N THR A 255 22.20 17.67 -1.75
CA THR A 255 21.38 18.79 -2.22
C THR A 255 20.31 19.15 -1.19
N ILE A 256 19.95 20.43 -1.12
CA ILE A 256 18.84 20.94 -0.27
C ILE A 256 17.52 20.18 -0.56
N HIS A 257 17.26 19.80 -1.81
CA HIS A 257 16.09 18.98 -2.15
C HIS A 257 16.08 17.62 -1.44
N LYS A 258 17.24 16.95 -1.37
CA LYS A 258 17.40 15.64 -0.70
C LYS A 258 17.50 15.76 0.81
N SER A 259 17.68 16.96 1.36
CA SER A 259 17.66 17.19 2.81
C SER A 259 16.26 17.42 3.37
N GLN A 260 15.26 17.63 2.52
CA GLN A 260 13.89 17.88 2.94
C GLN A 260 13.36 16.73 3.81
N GLY A 261 12.84 17.07 5.00
CA GLY A 261 12.39 16.11 5.99
C GLY A 261 13.48 15.58 6.93
N LEU A 262 14.76 15.80 6.63
CA LEU A 262 15.88 15.42 7.51
C LEU A 262 16.16 16.49 8.58
N THR A 263 16.86 16.09 9.64
CA THR A 263 17.28 16.98 10.74
C THR A 263 18.78 16.79 10.96
N PHE A 264 19.51 17.89 11.12
CA PHE A 264 20.95 17.90 11.38
C PHE A 264 21.28 18.77 12.58
N GLU A 265 22.29 18.36 13.35
CA GLU A 265 22.81 19.20 14.43
C GLU A 265 23.78 20.25 13.91
N LYS A 266 24.65 19.85 12.95
CA LYS A 266 25.67 20.70 12.34
C LYS A 266 25.60 20.61 10.83
N ALA A 267 25.49 21.76 10.16
CA ALA A 267 25.43 21.80 8.70
C ALA A 267 26.09 23.07 8.15
N ILE A 268 26.78 22.88 7.03
CA ILE A 268 27.32 23.95 6.20
C ILE A 268 26.29 24.24 5.11
N ILE A 269 25.76 25.45 5.05
CA ILE A 269 24.78 25.85 4.05
C ILE A 269 25.45 26.70 2.96
N ASP A 270 25.32 26.23 1.73
CA ASP A 270 25.73 26.90 0.51
C ASP A 270 24.48 27.19 -0.33
N ALA A 271 23.72 28.19 0.12
CA ALA A 271 22.41 28.57 -0.43
C ALA A 271 22.40 29.94 -1.14
N GLY A 272 23.55 30.57 -1.35
CA GLY A 272 23.65 31.89 -1.99
C GLY A 272 23.25 31.89 -3.47
N SER A 273 23.31 30.73 -4.12
CA SER A 273 22.79 30.52 -5.48
C SER A 273 21.41 29.83 -5.48
N SER A 274 20.62 30.01 -4.42
CA SER A 274 19.25 29.47 -4.40
C SER A 274 18.41 30.12 -5.48
N PHE A 275 17.68 29.30 -6.22
CA PHE A 275 16.88 29.71 -7.39
C PHE A 275 15.40 29.36 -7.23
N ALA A 276 15.07 28.44 -6.31
CA ALA A 276 13.71 28.01 -6.05
C ALA A 276 13.13 28.66 -4.78
N ALA A 277 11.83 28.97 -4.82
CA ALA A 277 11.09 29.43 -3.65
C ALA A 277 11.19 28.39 -2.51
N GLY A 278 11.31 28.86 -1.27
CA GLY A 278 11.45 28.01 -0.09
C GLY A 278 12.79 27.27 0.04
N GLN A 279 13.73 27.35 -0.92
CA GLN A 279 14.99 26.59 -0.87
C GLN A 279 15.88 27.01 0.32
N VAL A 280 16.03 28.31 0.57
CA VAL A 280 16.75 28.83 1.74
C VAL A 280 16.09 28.39 3.04
N TYR A 281 14.74 28.47 3.10
CA TYR A 281 13.96 28.03 4.25
C TYR A 281 14.16 26.53 4.53
N VAL A 282 14.08 25.68 3.49
CA VAL A 282 14.32 24.24 3.63
C VAL A 282 15.72 23.98 4.16
N ALA A 283 16.75 24.64 3.63
CA ALA A 283 18.13 24.45 4.05
C ALA A 283 18.34 24.81 5.54
N LEU A 284 17.91 26.00 5.95
CA LEU A 284 18.08 26.48 7.34
C LEU A 284 17.23 25.68 8.32
N SER A 285 15.99 25.35 7.97
CA SER A 285 15.07 24.60 8.83
C SER A 285 15.51 23.15 9.09
N ARG A 286 16.57 22.65 8.44
CA ARG A 286 17.14 21.33 8.76
C ARG A 286 17.92 21.33 10.06
N LEU A 287 18.47 22.48 10.47
CA LEU A 287 19.23 22.58 11.71
C LEU A 287 18.32 22.61 12.93
N THR A 288 18.80 22.05 14.04
CA THR A 288 18.17 22.15 15.37
C THR A 288 18.48 23.47 16.07
N SER A 289 19.65 24.07 15.80
CA SER A 289 20.19 25.26 16.49
C SER A 289 21.04 26.11 15.56
N MET A 290 21.17 27.41 15.82
CA MET A 290 22.13 28.27 15.09
C MET A 290 23.59 27.91 15.38
N LYS A 291 23.91 27.28 16.52
CA LYS A 291 25.30 26.95 16.89
C LYS A 291 25.98 26.00 15.90
N GLY A 292 25.20 25.11 15.29
CA GLY A 292 25.68 24.19 14.27
C GLY A 292 25.67 24.74 12.85
N LEU A 293 25.23 25.98 12.66
CA LEU A 293 25.14 26.63 11.35
C LEU A 293 26.48 27.22 10.93
N VAL A 294 26.89 26.93 9.70
CA VAL A 294 27.94 27.65 8.98
C VAL A 294 27.43 28.04 7.59
N LEU A 295 27.62 29.28 7.17
CA LEU A 295 27.27 29.75 5.83
C LEU A 295 28.53 29.88 4.96
N PHE A 296 28.60 29.13 3.86
CA PHE A 296 29.65 29.30 2.84
C PHE A 296 29.39 30.45 1.88
N SER A 297 28.14 30.87 1.81
CA SER A 297 27.65 31.93 0.93
C SER A 297 26.71 32.82 1.73
N ARG A 298 26.85 34.13 1.58
CA ARG A 298 25.87 35.07 2.14
C ARG A 298 24.51 34.82 1.49
N ILE A 299 23.47 34.90 2.31
CA ILE A 299 22.08 34.85 1.85
C ILE A 299 21.64 36.28 1.56
N HIS A 300 21.29 36.55 0.31
CA HIS A 300 20.75 37.83 -0.10
C HIS A 300 19.22 37.82 -0.01
N PRO A 301 18.55 38.98 0.19
CA PRO A 301 17.09 39.07 0.17
C PRO A 301 16.49 38.45 -1.09
N ASN A 302 17.12 38.65 -2.25
CA ASN A 302 16.70 38.06 -3.54
C ASN A 302 16.83 36.53 -3.62
N ALA A 303 17.35 35.84 -2.61
CA ALA A 303 17.35 34.39 -2.53
C ALA A 303 16.18 33.87 -1.68
N ILE A 304 15.49 34.76 -0.96
CA ILE A 304 14.36 34.46 -0.09
C ILE A 304 13.11 34.88 -0.83
N HIS A 305 12.36 33.87 -1.28
CA HIS A 305 11.09 34.06 -1.95
C HIS A 305 10.10 33.00 -1.48
N THR A 306 8.88 33.46 -1.21
CA THR A 306 7.73 32.60 -0.94
C THR A 306 6.72 32.82 -2.06
N ASP A 307 6.11 31.74 -2.54
CA ASP A 307 5.12 31.83 -3.61
C ASP A 307 3.82 32.46 -3.08
N GLU A 308 3.38 33.57 -3.69
CA GLU A 308 2.16 34.28 -3.27
C GLU A 308 0.91 33.39 -3.32
N ARG A 309 0.87 32.40 -4.21
CA ARG A 309 -0.25 31.45 -4.32
C ARG A 309 -0.33 30.54 -3.08
N VAL A 310 0.82 30.19 -2.50
CA VAL A 310 0.89 29.45 -1.25
C VAL A 310 0.36 30.30 -0.10
N LEU A 311 0.80 31.56 0.00
CA LEU A 311 0.31 32.50 1.02
C LEU A 311 -1.22 32.66 0.92
N ALA A 312 -1.74 32.87 -0.29
CA ALA A 312 -3.18 33.00 -0.53
C ALA A 312 -3.97 31.72 -0.20
N PHE A 313 -3.36 30.54 -0.28
CA PHE A 313 -3.99 29.27 0.10
C PHE A 313 -3.98 29.05 1.62
N VAL A 314 -2.84 29.30 2.28
CA VAL A 314 -2.68 29.11 3.73
C VAL A 314 -3.50 30.12 4.53
N ASN A 315 -3.63 31.36 4.05
CA ASN A 315 -4.46 32.38 4.69
C ASN A 315 -5.98 32.08 4.66
N LYS A 316 -6.40 30.93 4.10
CA LYS A 316 -7.78 30.43 4.20
C LYS A 316 -8.01 29.60 5.47
N GLU A 317 -7.07 29.63 6.42
CA GLU A 317 -7.26 29.02 7.74
C GLU A 317 -8.56 29.55 8.38
N MET A 318 -9.37 28.62 8.88
CA MET A 318 -10.59 28.93 9.60
C MET A 318 -10.23 29.25 11.06
N ASP A 319 -10.93 30.21 11.66
CA ASP A 319 -10.68 30.53 13.06
C ASP A 319 -11.08 29.38 14.00
N GLU A 320 -10.56 29.41 15.24
CA GLU A 320 -10.72 28.32 16.20
C GLU A 320 -12.20 28.16 16.63
N GLU A 321 -12.96 29.25 16.75
CA GLU A 321 -14.37 29.21 17.14
C GLU A 321 -15.26 28.65 16.02
N GLU A 322 -15.01 29.04 14.78
CA GLU A 322 -15.64 28.48 13.58
C GLU A 322 -15.27 26.99 13.42
N MET A 323 -14.05 26.62 13.77
CA MET A 323 -13.59 25.22 13.74
C MET A 323 -14.29 24.34 14.75
N GLU A 324 -14.43 24.79 15.99
CA GLU A 324 -15.18 24.06 17.02
C GLU A 324 -16.63 23.83 16.58
N LYS A 325 -17.30 24.88 16.06
CA LYS A 325 -18.68 24.77 15.55
C LYS A 325 -18.78 23.80 14.37
N LEU A 326 -17.87 23.90 13.40
CA LEU A 326 -17.86 23.00 12.24
C LEU A 326 -17.65 21.55 12.68
N VAL A 327 -16.77 21.29 13.66
CA VAL A 327 -16.54 19.95 14.20
C VAL A 327 -17.81 19.41 14.84
N GLU A 328 -18.52 20.20 15.66
CA GLU A 328 -19.78 19.77 16.27
C GLU A 328 -20.85 19.43 15.22
N GLU A 329 -21.03 20.29 14.21
CA GLU A 329 -21.98 20.11 13.12
C GLU A 329 -21.65 18.88 12.26
N GLU A 330 -20.40 18.72 11.84
CA GLU A 330 -19.95 17.61 11.00
C GLU A 330 -19.91 16.28 11.76
N GLN A 331 -19.62 16.28 13.07
CA GLN A 331 -19.75 15.08 13.90
C GLN A 331 -21.21 14.62 13.96
N LYS A 332 -22.14 15.55 14.16
CA LYS A 332 -23.58 15.25 14.16
C LYS A 332 -24.03 14.70 12.80
N ARG A 333 -23.67 15.38 11.72
CA ARG A 333 -23.94 14.94 10.34
C ARG A 333 -23.33 13.57 10.06
N PHE A 334 -22.11 13.28 10.52
CA PHE A 334 -21.47 11.97 10.36
C PHE A 334 -22.26 10.86 11.05
N VAL A 335 -22.76 11.10 12.26
CA VAL A 335 -23.61 10.15 12.99
C VAL A 335 -24.91 9.89 12.23
N GLU A 336 -25.58 10.94 11.76
CA GLU A 336 -26.83 10.86 10.99
C GLU A 336 -26.63 10.12 9.65
N GLN A 337 -25.57 10.45 8.91
CA GLN A 337 -25.22 9.79 7.65
C GLN A 337 -24.80 8.33 7.84
N SER A 338 -24.12 8.02 8.95
CA SER A 338 -23.78 6.64 9.32
C SER A 338 -25.03 5.80 9.57
N LEU A 339 -26.04 6.37 10.24
CA LEU A 339 -27.32 5.71 10.46
C LEU A 339 -28.00 5.35 9.14
N ILE A 340 -28.09 6.30 8.20
CA ILE A 340 -28.64 6.07 6.85
C ILE A 340 -27.84 4.98 6.13
N GLY A 341 -26.50 5.08 6.17
CA GLY A 341 -25.57 4.14 5.54
C GLY A 341 -25.75 2.70 6.03
N PHE A 342 -26.11 2.47 7.30
CA PHE A 342 -26.38 1.13 7.82
C PHE A 342 -27.57 0.44 7.17
N PHE A 343 -28.47 1.16 6.48
CA PHE A 343 -29.59 0.58 5.74
C PHE A 343 -29.33 0.43 4.23
N GLN A 344 -28.19 0.87 3.70
CA GLN A 344 -27.81 0.67 2.30
C GLN A 344 -27.32 -0.75 2.01
N TRP A 345 -27.80 -1.39 0.93
CA TRP A 345 -27.50 -2.79 0.57
C TRP A 345 -26.65 -2.93 -0.70
N ASP A 346 -26.20 -1.83 -1.29
CA ASP A 346 -25.62 -1.82 -2.64
C ASP A 346 -24.36 -2.66 -2.78
N LYS A 347 -23.50 -2.65 -1.75
CA LYS A 347 -22.28 -3.48 -1.73
C LYS A 347 -22.60 -4.97 -1.75
N LEU A 348 -23.51 -5.40 -0.88
CA LEU A 348 -23.92 -6.80 -0.81
C LEU A 348 -24.65 -7.24 -2.09
N THR A 349 -25.54 -6.38 -2.60
CA THR A 349 -26.28 -6.67 -3.83
C THR A 349 -25.36 -6.77 -5.03
N SER A 350 -24.40 -5.85 -5.17
CA SER A 350 -23.41 -5.87 -6.25
C SER A 350 -22.54 -7.12 -6.19
N LEU A 351 -22.08 -7.52 -5.00
CA LEU A 351 -21.28 -8.74 -4.83
C LEU A 351 -22.08 -9.99 -5.24
N VAL A 352 -23.36 -10.08 -4.82
CA VAL A 352 -24.21 -11.23 -5.17
C VAL A 352 -24.55 -11.22 -6.66
N ALA A 353 -24.73 -10.05 -7.28
CA ALA A 353 -24.90 -9.92 -8.73
C ALA A 353 -23.66 -10.44 -9.49
N GLU A 354 -22.47 -9.95 -9.14
CA GLU A 354 -21.19 -10.41 -9.72
C GLU A 354 -21.02 -11.94 -9.52
N PHE A 355 -21.41 -12.46 -8.36
CA PHE A 355 -21.38 -13.90 -8.08
C PHE A 355 -22.30 -14.71 -9.01
N VAL A 356 -23.51 -14.21 -9.29
CA VAL A 356 -24.48 -14.84 -10.20
C VAL A 356 -24.03 -14.75 -11.67
N GLU A 357 -23.51 -13.60 -12.10
CA GLU A 357 -23.03 -13.40 -13.48
C GLU A 357 -21.85 -14.31 -13.82
N ALA A 358 -20.95 -14.54 -12.86
CA ALA A 358 -19.80 -15.41 -13.05
C ALA A 358 -20.17 -16.89 -13.32
N TYR A 359 -21.44 -17.30 -13.24
CA TYR A 359 -21.83 -18.69 -13.49
C TYR A 359 -21.58 -19.16 -14.92
N ASP A 360 -21.62 -18.30 -15.93
CA ASP A 360 -21.44 -18.73 -17.32
C ASP A 360 -20.09 -19.45 -17.50
N ASP A 361 -19.04 -18.91 -16.88
CA ASP A 361 -17.67 -19.44 -16.93
C ASP A 361 -17.33 -20.48 -15.84
N ARG A 362 -18.24 -20.73 -14.88
CA ARG A 362 -17.98 -21.67 -13.78
C ARG A 362 -18.06 -23.13 -14.22
N GLN A 363 -17.04 -23.90 -13.82
CA GLN A 363 -17.04 -25.36 -13.85
C GLN A 363 -17.20 -25.93 -12.43
N ILE A 364 -18.46 -26.11 -12.00
CA ILE A 364 -18.82 -26.69 -10.71
C ILE A 364 -19.80 -27.87 -10.88
N PRO A 365 -19.77 -28.87 -9.99
CA PRO A 365 -20.79 -29.92 -9.97
C PRO A 365 -22.20 -29.35 -9.74
N ASP A 366 -23.21 -29.96 -10.35
CA ASP A 366 -24.62 -29.57 -10.21
C ASP A 366 -24.88 -28.08 -10.48
N LYS A 367 -24.24 -27.56 -11.54
CA LYS A 367 -24.26 -26.14 -11.93
C LYS A 367 -25.67 -25.55 -12.02
N GLU A 368 -26.63 -26.28 -12.58
CA GLU A 368 -28.01 -25.82 -12.71
C GLU A 368 -28.70 -25.63 -11.35
N TRP A 369 -28.55 -26.60 -10.45
CA TRP A 369 -29.08 -26.51 -9.08
C TRP A 369 -28.46 -25.32 -8.32
N ALA A 370 -27.13 -25.16 -8.41
CA ALA A 370 -26.43 -24.06 -7.79
C ALA A 370 -26.83 -22.70 -8.37
N LEU A 371 -27.04 -22.61 -9.69
CA LEU A 371 -27.49 -21.40 -10.37
C LEU A 371 -28.93 -21.03 -9.98
N GLN A 372 -29.84 -22.01 -9.90
CA GLN A 372 -31.21 -21.78 -9.45
C GLN A 372 -31.23 -21.24 -8.02
N TRP A 373 -30.45 -21.84 -7.12
CA TRP A 373 -30.29 -21.33 -5.75
C TRP A 373 -29.75 -19.90 -5.75
N ALA A 374 -28.69 -19.62 -6.51
CA ALA A 374 -28.07 -18.30 -6.54
C ALA A 374 -29.00 -17.21 -7.08
N ARG A 375 -29.81 -17.52 -8.11
CA ARG A 375 -30.84 -16.60 -8.62
C ARG A 375 -31.93 -16.33 -7.59
N ALA A 376 -32.41 -17.37 -6.91
CA ALA A 376 -33.41 -17.21 -5.85
C ALA A 376 -32.87 -16.40 -4.66
N PHE A 377 -31.61 -16.64 -4.28
CA PHE A 377 -30.92 -15.89 -3.23
C PHE A 377 -30.73 -14.42 -3.63
N PHE A 378 -30.29 -14.15 -4.86
CA PHE A 378 -30.14 -12.79 -5.38
C PHE A 378 -31.45 -12.01 -5.39
N LEU A 379 -32.57 -12.63 -5.81
CA LEU A 379 -33.88 -11.97 -5.78
C LEU A 379 -34.27 -11.52 -4.37
N LYS A 380 -34.01 -12.35 -3.34
CA LYS A 380 -34.26 -11.96 -1.94
C LYS A 380 -33.37 -10.79 -1.51
N ILE A 381 -32.10 -10.76 -1.91
CA ILE A 381 -31.19 -9.64 -1.62
C ILE A 381 -31.67 -8.35 -2.29
N VAL A 382 -32.09 -8.40 -3.56
CA VAL A 382 -32.64 -7.26 -4.30
C VAL A 382 -33.92 -6.72 -3.66
N GLU A 383 -34.80 -7.59 -3.18
CA GLU A 383 -36.00 -7.19 -2.43
C GLU A 383 -35.60 -6.37 -1.19
N GLN A 384 -34.62 -6.86 -0.41
CA GLN A 384 -34.13 -6.14 0.77
C GLN A 384 -33.42 -4.83 0.41
N GLN A 385 -32.71 -4.77 -0.72
CA GLN A 385 -32.14 -3.53 -1.22
C GLN A 385 -33.21 -2.48 -1.52
N GLN A 386 -34.31 -2.87 -2.17
CA GLN A 386 -35.40 -1.94 -2.49
C GLN A 386 -36.09 -1.41 -1.23
N VAL A 387 -36.36 -2.29 -0.25
CA VAL A 387 -36.94 -1.88 1.03
C VAL A 387 -35.97 -0.99 1.81
N GLY A 388 -34.69 -1.38 1.89
CA GLY A 388 -33.63 -0.61 2.54
C GLY A 388 -33.43 0.77 1.92
N ALA A 389 -33.46 0.89 0.59
CA ALA A 389 -33.33 2.16 -0.12
C ALA A 389 -34.55 3.09 0.06
N LYS A 390 -35.75 2.54 0.23
CA LYS A 390 -36.94 3.33 0.60
C LYS A 390 -36.84 3.82 2.04
N PHE A 391 -36.36 2.97 2.95
CA PHE A 391 -36.18 3.34 4.35
C PHE A 391 -35.04 4.35 4.55
N ALA A 392 -33.92 4.22 3.83
CA ALA A 392 -32.83 5.19 3.84
C ALA A 392 -33.30 6.60 3.43
N ARG A 393 -34.12 6.70 2.37
CA ARG A 393 -34.78 7.95 1.98
C ARG A 393 -35.72 8.49 3.05
N GLN A 394 -36.51 7.61 3.69
CA GLN A 394 -37.34 8.01 4.82
C GLN A 394 -36.49 8.58 5.98
N LEU A 395 -35.33 7.98 6.29
CA LEU A 395 -34.42 8.49 7.31
C LEU A 395 -33.83 9.85 6.92
N GLU A 396 -33.43 10.02 5.66
CA GLU A 396 -32.97 11.31 5.13
C GLU A 396 -34.03 12.40 5.33
N ASP A 397 -35.29 12.14 4.96
CA ASP A 397 -36.41 13.08 5.14
C ASP A 397 -36.62 13.43 6.63
N LEU A 398 -36.52 12.45 7.53
CA LEU A 398 -36.66 12.67 8.97
C LEU A 398 -35.50 13.47 9.58
N ILE A 399 -34.28 13.25 9.10
CA ILE A 399 -33.07 13.95 9.55
C ILE A 399 -33.05 15.39 9.00
N GLN A 400 -33.63 15.64 7.83
CA GLN A 400 -33.74 16.98 7.26
C GLN A 400 -34.90 17.81 7.84
N ALA A 401 -35.78 17.20 8.64
CA ALA A 401 -36.85 17.94 9.31
C ALA A 401 -36.28 18.90 10.36
N ASP A 402 -36.85 20.11 10.45
CA ASP A 402 -36.45 21.10 11.45
C ASP A 402 -37.63 21.42 12.41
N PRO A 403 -37.53 21.08 13.71
CA PRO A 403 -36.46 20.32 14.36
C PRO A 403 -36.54 18.81 14.09
N VAL A 404 -35.40 18.12 14.19
CA VAL A 404 -35.35 16.65 14.05
C VAL A 404 -36.02 15.96 15.24
N ASP A 405 -37.04 15.14 14.97
CA ASP A 405 -37.68 14.29 15.99
C ASP A 405 -36.89 12.98 16.18
N TYR A 406 -35.86 13.02 17.03
CA TYR A 406 -35.04 11.85 17.32
C TYR A 406 -35.81 10.72 18.02
N ALA A 407 -36.90 11.01 18.74
CA ALA A 407 -37.71 9.98 19.37
C ALA A 407 -38.51 9.20 18.32
N PHE A 408 -39.08 9.89 17.34
CA PHE A 408 -39.73 9.24 16.21
C PHE A 408 -38.72 8.50 15.32
N LEU A 409 -37.56 9.10 15.04
CA LEU A 409 -36.49 8.45 14.29
C LEU A 409 -36.01 7.16 14.98
N LYS A 410 -35.89 7.14 16.31
CA LYS A 410 -35.62 5.93 17.09
C LYS A 410 -36.68 4.87 16.86
N SER A 411 -37.95 5.20 17.06
CA SER A 411 -39.07 4.27 16.86
C SER A 411 -39.06 3.65 15.45
N ARG A 412 -38.83 4.47 14.42
CA ARG A 412 -38.75 4.01 13.03
C ARG A 412 -37.52 3.12 12.78
N THR A 413 -36.38 3.47 13.35
CA THR A 413 -35.15 2.67 13.26
C THR A 413 -35.32 1.31 13.93
N GLU A 414 -35.89 1.26 15.14
CA GLU A 414 -36.16 0.00 15.86
C GLU A 414 -37.12 -0.90 15.07
N ALA A 415 -38.19 -0.34 14.48
CA ALA A 415 -39.10 -1.08 13.63
C ALA A 415 -38.39 -1.67 12.39
N ALA A 416 -37.49 -0.92 11.76
CA ALA A 416 -36.71 -1.39 10.62
C ALA A 416 -35.70 -2.48 11.03
N VAL A 417 -35.01 -2.32 12.18
CA VAL A 417 -34.11 -3.35 12.71
C VAL A 417 -34.87 -4.65 12.98
N ASN A 418 -36.04 -4.57 13.62
CA ASN A 418 -36.90 -5.73 13.88
C ASN A 418 -37.43 -6.39 12.61
N TYR A 419 -37.58 -5.65 11.51
CA TYR A 419 -37.94 -6.20 10.21
C TYR A 419 -36.75 -6.94 9.56
N PHE A 420 -35.57 -6.31 9.51
CA PHE A 420 -34.42 -6.85 8.77
C PHE A 420 -33.63 -7.93 9.52
N ASP A 421 -33.55 -7.90 10.85
CA ASP A 421 -32.78 -8.86 11.64
C ASP A 421 -33.20 -10.33 11.40
N PRO A 422 -34.49 -10.72 11.47
CA PRO A 422 -34.90 -12.09 11.20
C PRO A 422 -34.64 -12.49 9.74
N ILE A 423 -34.78 -11.56 8.79
CA ILE A 423 -34.51 -11.82 7.36
C ILE A 423 -33.02 -12.08 7.15
N LEU A 424 -32.13 -11.27 7.73
CA LEU A 424 -30.69 -11.48 7.66
C LEU A 424 -30.27 -12.80 8.29
N TYR A 425 -30.90 -13.19 9.41
CA TYR A 425 -30.66 -14.50 10.03
C TYR A 425 -31.04 -15.63 9.06
N GLN A 426 -32.22 -15.56 8.45
CA GLN A 426 -32.68 -16.55 7.46
C GLN A 426 -31.78 -16.61 6.22
N LEU A 427 -31.37 -15.45 5.67
CA LEU A 427 -30.45 -15.39 4.53
C LEU A 427 -29.09 -15.99 4.87
N THR A 428 -28.56 -15.69 6.06
CA THR A 428 -27.28 -16.24 6.52
C THR A 428 -27.36 -17.75 6.74
N ALA A 429 -28.46 -18.23 7.32
CA ALA A 429 -28.70 -19.66 7.51
C ALA A 429 -28.83 -20.39 6.16
N ASN A 430 -29.63 -19.86 5.23
CA ASN A 430 -29.79 -20.44 3.89
C ASN A 430 -28.47 -20.48 3.11
N LEU A 431 -27.65 -19.45 3.22
CA LEU A 431 -26.31 -19.41 2.64
C LEU A 431 -25.38 -20.46 3.27
N GLN A 432 -25.45 -20.63 4.59
CA GLN A 432 -24.64 -21.63 5.30
C GLN A 432 -25.02 -23.05 4.90
N GLU A 433 -26.32 -23.36 4.82
CA GLU A 433 -26.81 -24.66 4.33
C GLU A 433 -26.30 -24.96 2.92
N HIS A 434 -26.30 -23.96 2.04
CA HIS A 434 -25.77 -24.11 0.68
C HIS A 434 -24.25 -24.34 0.66
N ILE A 435 -23.49 -23.60 1.48
CA ILE A 435 -22.05 -23.83 1.65
C ILE A 435 -21.80 -25.27 2.12
N ASP A 436 -22.60 -25.77 3.08
CA ASP A 436 -22.45 -27.11 3.63
C ASP A 436 -22.81 -28.21 2.63
N ALA A 437 -23.81 -27.98 1.76
CA ALA A 437 -24.16 -28.88 0.68
C ALA A 437 -23.08 -28.94 -0.42
N VAL A 438 -22.37 -27.83 -0.67
CA VAL A 438 -21.38 -27.75 -1.75
C VAL A 438 -19.97 -28.15 -1.29
N LYS A 439 -19.57 -27.87 -0.05
CA LYS A 439 -18.19 -28.10 0.45
C LYS A 439 -17.70 -29.54 0.33
N ILE A 440 -18.62 -30.51 0.31
CA ILE A 440 -18.31 -31.94 0.17
C ILE A 440 -18.03 -32.36 -1.29
N LYS A 441 -18.31 -31.50 -2.27
CA LYS A 441 -18.15 -31.78 -3.70
C LYS A 441 -16.74 -31.43 -4.19
N LYS A 442 -16.25 -32.11 -5.24
CA LYS A 442 -14.91 -31.85 -5.82
C LYS A 442 -14.88 -30.55 -6.64
N LYS A 443 -13.72 -29.88 -6.69
CA LYS A 443 -13.45 -28.64 -7.47
C LYS A 443 -14.27 -27.39 -7.09
N VAL A 444 -14.72 -27.28 -5.85
CA VAL A 444 -15.58 -26.16 -5.39
C VAL A 444 -14.87 -25.09 -4.57
N LYS A 445 -13.55 -25.19 -4.34
CA LYS A 445 -12.83 -24.30 -3.40
C LYS A 445 -13.05 -22.81 -3.68
N LYS A 446 -12.83 -22.36 -4.92
CA LYS A 446 -13.07 -20.96 -5.35
C LYS A 446 -14.53 -20.54 -5.14
N TYR A 447 -15.46 -21.40 -5.50
CA TYR A 447 -16.90 -21.16 -5.33
C TYR A 447 -17.31 -21.03 -3.85
N THR A 448 -16.88 -21.96 -2.99
CA THR A 448 -17.15 -21.90 -1.54
C THR A 448 -16.50 -20.69 -0.88
N ASN A 449 -15.39 -20.22 -1.44
CA ASN A 449 -14.69 -19.05 -0.97
C ASN A 449 -15.51 -17.77 -1.24
N GLU A 450 -16.01 -17.58 -2.45
CA GLU A 450 -16.90 -16.45 -2.78
C GLU A 450 -18.22 -16.49 -1.98
N LEU A 451 -18.79 -17.67 -1.70
CA LEU A 451 -19.95 -17.79 -0.81
C LEU A 451 -19.64 -17.35 0.63
N ARG A 452 -18.44 -17.64 1.14
CA ARG A 452 -18.01 -17.17 2.47
C ARG A 452 -17.85 -15.65 2.49
N GLU A 453 -17.40 -15.03 1.41
CA GLU A 453 -17.32 -13.58 1.28
C GLU A 453 -18.71 -12.92 1.41
N ILE A 454 -19.70 -13.46 0.69
CA ILE A 454 -21.11 -13.03 0.82
C ILE A 454 -21.60 -13.20 2.26
N LYS A 455 -21.25 -14.30 2.92
CA LYS A 455 -21.61 -14.57 4.32
C LYS A 455 -21.03 -13.53 5.26
N THR A 456 -19.75 -13.18 5.08
CA THR A 456 -19.08 -12.14 5.87
C THR A 456 -19.78 -10.79 5.72
N LEU A 457 -20.17 -10.40 4.49
CA LEU A 457 -20.92 -9.16 4.28
C LEU A 457 -22.31 -9.17 4.93
N LEU A 458 -23.03 -10.30 4.90
CA LEU A 458 -24.30 -10.45 5.62
C LEU A 458 -24.13 -10.29 7.14
N GLN A 459 -23.09 -10.89 7.72
CA GLN A 459 -22.79 -10.77 9.15
C GLN A 459 -22.41 -9.32 9.53
N ARG A 460 -21.62 -8.65 8.68
CA ARG A 460 -21.33 -7.22 8.86
C ARG A 460 -22.60 -6.37 8.81
N LYS A 461 -23.53 -6.70 7.90
CA LYS A 461 -24.83 -6.02 7.80
C LYS A 461 -25.68 -6.22 9.07
N GLN A 462 -25.70 -7.43 9.64
CA GLN A 462 -26.35 -7.68 10.94
C GLN A 462 -25.76 -6.79 12.05
N TYR A 463 -24.43 -6.71 12.11
CA TYR A 463 -23.75 -5.87 13.09
C TYR A 463 -24.05 -4.37 12.90
N GLN A 464 -24.10 -3.90 11.65
CA GLN A 464 -24.51 -2.53 11.31
C GLN A 464 -25.93 -2.21 11.76
N LEU A 465 -26.88 -3.13 11.62
CA LEU A 465 -28.25 -2.90 12.10
C LEU A 465 -28.35 -2.85 13.62
N LYS A 466 -27.58 -3.68 14.33
CA LYS A 466 -27.47 -3.57 15.80
C LYS A 466 -26.91 -2.22 16.21
N LYS A 467 -25.88 -1.74 15.51
CA LYS A 467 -25.36 -0.38 15.71
C LYS A 467 -26.40 0.68 15.40
N ALA A 468 -27.20 0.53 14.34
CA ALA A 468 -28.25 1.47 13.98
C ALA A 468 -29.25 1.69 15.13
N GLY A 469 -29.73 0.60 15.76
CA GLY A 469 -30.64 0.70 16.90
C GLY A 469 -30.03 1.40 18.11
N ALA A 470 -28.78 1.08 18.44
CA ALA A 470 -28.06 1.74 19.53
C ALA A 470 -27.75 3.22 19.23
N LEU A 471 -27.42 3.54 17.98
CA LEU A 471 -27.14 4.90 17.51
C LEU A 471 -28.41 5.77 17.58
N ALA A 472 -29.53 5.26 17.09
CA ALA A 472 -30.81 5.96 17.16
C ALA A 472 -31.30 6.15 18.60
N SER A 473 -31.03 5.19 19.50
CA SER A 473 -31.28 5.34 20.93
C SER A 473 -30.44 6.46 21.55
N GLY A 474 -29.13 6.46 21.26
CA GLY A 474 -28.24 7.49 21.77
C GLY A 474 -28.55 8.89 21.25
N LEU A 475 -28.99 9.03 19.99
CA LEU A 475 -29.51 10.29 19.45
C LEU A 475 -30.78 10.77 20.19
N ALA A 476 -31.74 9.88 20.43
CA ALA A 476 -32.98 10.22 21.16
C ALA A 476 -32.73 10.60 22.62
N GLU A 477 -31.71 10.01 23.25
CA GLU A 477 -31.28 10.30 24.62
C GLU A 477 -30.34 11.51 24.70
N GLN A 478 -30.02 12.16 23.58
CA GLN A 478 -29.09 13.30 23.49
C GLN A 478 -27.70 12.97 24.08
N GLN A 479 -27.23 11.74 23.84
CA GLN A 479 -25.88 11.35 24.22
C GLN A 479 -24.85 12.18 23.44
N ALA A 480 -23.70 12.42 24.06
CA ALA A 480 -22.62 13.17 23.43
C ALA A 480 -22.17 12.50 22.11
N THR A 481 -22.05 13.28 21.04
CA THR A 481 -21.74 12.80 19.69
C THR A 481 -20.45 11.98 19.63
N ALA A 482 -19.43 12.35 20.40
CA ALA A 482 -18.19 11.57 20.53
C ALA A 482 -18.45 10.11 20.98
N GLN A 483 -19.41 9.88 21.89
CA GLN A 483 -19.77 8.54 22.34
C GLN A 483 -20.47 7.72 21.24
N LEU A 484 -21.25 8.39 20.40
CA LEU A 484 -21.93 7.80 19.25
C LEU A 484 -20.94 7.45 18.13
N ILE A 485 -19.91 8.29 17.94
CA ILE A 485 -18.81 8.01 17.00
C ILE A 485 -18.02 6.77 17.46
N ASP A 486 -17.68 6.65 18.75
CA ASP A 486 -17.03 5.44 19.29
C ASP A 486 -17.82 4.16 19.01
N LEU A 487 -19.15 4.25 19.06
CA LEU A 487 -20.06 3.14 18.75
C LEU A 487 -19.98 2.79 17.24
N ILE A 488 -19.98 3.79 16.36
CA ILE A 488 -19.84 3.60 14.91
C ILE A 488 -18.49 2.95 14.58
N GLU A 489 -17.40 3.44 15.16
CA GLU A 489 -16.04 2.92 14.97
C GLU A 489 -15.83 1.54 15.63
N GLY A 490 -16.73 1.12 16.51
CA GLY A 490 -16.66 -0.19 17.18
C GLY A 490 -15.72 -0.23 18.39
N LYS A 491 -15.29 0.93 18.90
CA LYS A 491 -14.37 1.04 20.06
C LYS A 491 -15.04 0.63 21.39
N LYS A 492 -16.38 0.67 21.50
CA LYS A 492 -17.11 0.42 22.77
C LYS A 492 -17.78 -0.95 22.94
N LEU A 493 -17.82 -1.82 21.93
CA LEU A 493 -18.47 -3.14 22.05
C LEU A 493 -17.64 -4.20 22.78
N ILE A 494 -16.44 -3.86 23.26
CA ILE A 494 -15.61 -4.72 24.13
C ILE A 494 -16.03 -4.62 25.63
N ALA A 495 -16.82 -3.60 26.02
CA ALA A 495 -17.08 -3.32 27.44
C ALA A 495 -18.44 -3.79 28.00
N MET A 496 -19.41 -4.19 27.17
CA MET A 496 -20.78 -4.53 27.61
C MET A 496 -21.14 -6.02 27.54
N SER A 497 -20.16 -6.91 27.38
CA SER A 497 -20.33 -8.37 27.36
C SER A 497 -19.85 -9.09 28.64
N LYS A 498 -19.69 -8.39 29.77
CA LYS A 498 -19.24 -9.00 31.04
C LYS A 498 -20.34 -9.48 31.99
N THR A 499 -21.61 -9.51 31.58
CA THR A 499 -22.68 -10.16 32.35
C THR A 499 -23.56 -11.02 31.44
N GLY A 500 -22.98 -12.12 31.00
CA GLY A 500 -23.60 -13.17 30.22
C GLY A 500 -22.49 -14.14 29.84
N THR A 501 -22.64 -15.41 30.19
CA THR A 501 -21.64 -16.47 30.03
C THR A 501 -20.81 -16.33 28.74
N PRO A 502 -19.48 -16.49 28.80
CA PRO A 502 -18.60 -16.29 27.66
C PRO A 502 -18.91 -17.33 26.59
N GLN A 503 -19.40 -16.88 25.43
CA GLN A 503 -19.14 -17.62 24.20
C GLN A 503 -17.72 -17.25 23.76
N PRO A 504 -16.85 -18.24 23.53
CA PRO A 504 -15.49 -17.98 23.10
C PRO A 504 -15.52 -17.25 21.76
N GLU A 505 -14.58 -16.32 21.59
CA GLU A 505 -14.15 -15.88 20.26
C GLU A 505 -13.99 -17.12 19.37
N PRO A 506 -14.32 -17.05 18.07
CA PRO A 506 -13.86 -18.08 17.15
C PRO A 506 -12.34 -18.10 17.32
N GLU A 507 -11.84 -19.23 17.84
CA GLU A 507 -10.41 -19.50 17.90
C GLU A 507 -9.80 -19.13 16.54
N PRO A 508 -8.60 -18.51 16.49
CA PRO A 508 -7.86 -18.51 15.24
C PRO A 508 -7.87 -19.95 14.76
N VAL A 509 -8.39 -20.15 13.55
CA VAL A 509 -8.37 -21.46 12.88
C VAL A 509 -6.96 -22.00 13.13
N PRO A 510 -6.80 -23.19 13.75
CA PRO A 510 -5.49 -23.76 13.95
C PRO A 510 -4.76 -23.62 12.62
N GLU A 511 -3.57 -23.01 12.64
CA GLU A 511 -2.66 -23.17 11.52
C GLU A 511 -2.46 -24.68 11.41
N GLU A 512 -3.21 -25.33 10.51
CA GLU A 512 -2.79 -26.59 9.94
C GLU A 512 -1.39 -26.32 9.42
N ASP A 513 -0.42 -26.98 10.05
CA ASP A 513 1.00 -26.93 9.74
C ASP A 513 1.21 -26.52 8.29
N LYS A 514 1.66 -25.27 8.08
CA LYS A 514 2.26 -24.86 6.82
C LYS A 514 3.52 -25.71 6.67
N LYS A 515 3.37 -26.95 6.18
CA LYS A 515 4.46 -27.64 5.52
C LYS A 515 4.95 -26.70 4.43
N ALA A 516 6.23 -26.35 4.54
CA ALA A 516 6.93 -25.47 3.63
C ALA A 516 6.53 -25.76 2.18
N ARG A 517 6.19 -24.72 1.42
CA ARG A 517 6.00 -24.86 -0.04
C ARG A 517 7.30 -25.46 -0.60
N PRO A 518 7.29 -26.64 -1.25
CA PRO A 518 8.51 -27.20 -1.81
C PRO A 518 9.04 -26.28 -2.92
N GLN A 519 10.37 -26.17 -3.04
CA GLN A 519 10.97 -25.46 -4.16
C GLN A 519 10.60 -26.15 -5.49
N LYS A 520 10.61 -25.38 -6.58
CA LYS A 520 10.20 -25.84 -7.91
C LYS A 520 11.15 -26.96 -8.38
N GLY A 521 10.72 -28.22 -8.19
CA GLY A 521 11.49 -29.43 -8.53
C GLY A 521 11.27 -30.59 -7.54
N ASP A 522 11.08 -30.30 -6.26
CA ASP A 522 10.98 -31.32 -5.21
C ASP A 522 9.70 -32.15 -5.30
N SER A 523 8.58 -31.52 -5.70
CA SER A 523 7.31 -32.23 -5.85
C SER A 523 7.34 -33.24 -7.00
N ALA A 524 8.09 -32.99 -8.08
CA ALA A 524 8.21 -33.94 -9.18
C ALA A 524 9.05 -35.17 -8.77
N ARG A 525 10.15 -34.97 -8.04
CA ARG A 525 10.97 -36.08 -7.52
C ARG A 525 10.24 -36.99 -6.54
N ILE A 526 9.36 -36.44 -5.70
CA ILE A 526 8.53 -37.26 -4.80
C ILE A 526 7.54 -38.13 -5.61
N SER A 527 6.99 -37.61 -6.72
CA SER A 527 6.18 -38.43 -7.64
C SER A 527 6.99 -39.58 -8.24
N LEU A 528 8.23 -39.31 -8.64
CA LEU A 528 9.12 -40.30 -9.24
C LEU A 528 9.50 -41.40 -8.24
N ALA A 529 9.86 -41.04 -7.01
CA ALA A 529 10.21 -42.02 -5.97
C ALA A 529 9.04 -42.99 -5.69
N MET A 530 7.82 -42.46 -5.52
CA MET A 530 6.64 -43.29 -5.29
C MET A 530 6.29 -44.18 -6.50
N PHE A 531 6.63 -43.73 -7.72
CA PHE A 531 6.46 -44.52 -8.94
C PHE A 531 7.50 -45.65 -9.03
N GLN A 532 8.76 -45.39 -8.68
CA GLN A 532 9.83 -46.40 -8.61
C GLN A 532 9.60 -47.45 -7.51
N GLU A 533 8.83 -47.09 -6.46
CA GLU A 533 8.33 -48.03 -5.44
C GLU A 533 7.20 -48.95 -5.96
N GLY A 534 6.79 -48.82 -7.23
CA GLY A 534 5.83 -49.70 -7.89
C GLY A 534 4.37 -49.25 -7.78
N LYS A 535 4.10 -48.02 -7.33
CA LYS A 535 2.73 -47.47 -7.28
C LYS A 535 2.32 -46.92 -8.65
N ASP A 536 1.07 -47.19 -9.03
CA ASP A 536 0.50 -46.60 -10.24
C ASP A 536 0.17 -45.10 -10.09
N ILE A 537 0.07 -44.41 -11.22
CA ILE A 537 -0.15 -42.95 -11.31
C ILE A 537 -1.42 -42.50 -10.57
N LYS A 538 -2.49 -43.31 -10.56
CA LYS A 538 -3.77 -42.96 -9.92
C LYS A 538 -3.66 -43.08 -8.40
N THR A 539 -2.96 -44.11 -7.92
CA THR A 539 -2.64 -44.30 -6.50
C THR A 539 -1.77 -43.16 -5.99
N ILE A 540 -0.70 -42.79 -6.72
CA ILE A 540 0.17 -41.65 -6.36
C ILE A 540 -0.63 -40.34 -6.34
N ALA A 541 -1.50 -40.11 -7.32
CA ALA A 541 -2.35 -38.91 -7.36
C ALA A 541 -3.28 -38.81 -6.15
N SER A 542 -3.88 -39.93 -5.74
CA SER A 542 -4.75 -40.01 -4.58
C SER A 542 -3.99 -39.77 -3.27
N GLU A 543 -2.85 -40.44 -3.07
CA GLU A 543 -2.04 -40.31 -1.86
C GLU A 543 -1.41 -38.93 -1.70
N ARG A 544 -1.04 -38.29 -2.82
CA ARG A 544 -0.42 -36.96 -2.82
C ARG A 544 -1.42 -35.81 -2.94
N GLY A 545 -2.71 -36.09 -3.07
CA GLY A 545 -3.76 -35.07 -3.22
C GLY A 545 -3.67 -34.26 -4.52
N TYR A 546 -3.08 -34.83 -5.57
CA TYR A 546 -2.94 -34.19 -6.88
C TYR A 546 -3.95 -34.74 -7.90
N ALA A 547 -4.20 -33.98 -8.97
CA ALA A 547 -4.89 -34.55 -10.13
C ALA A 547 -3.96 -35.56 -10.83
N TRP A 548 -4.53 -36.64 -11.37
CA TRP A 548 -3.79 -37.66 -12.14
C TRP A 548 -2.87 -37.06 -13.22
N SER A 549 -3.37 -36.09 -13.98
CA SER A 549 -2.65 -35.35 -15.02
C SER A 549 -1.44 -34.55 -14.50
N THR A 550 -1.44 -34.17 -13.22
CA THR A 550 -0.31 -33.51 -12.57
C THR A 550 0.80 -34.51 -12.29
N ILE A 551 0.45 -35.73 -11.87
CA ILE A 551 1.43 -36.82 -11.68
C ILE A 551 2.01 -37.25 -13.03
N GLU A 552 1.18 -37.38 -14.07
CA GLU A 552 1.66 -37.65 -15.43
C GLU A 552 2.64 -36.58 -15.92
N SER A 553 2.35 -35.30 -15.66
CA SER A 553 3.24 -34.20 -16.02
C SER A 553 4.54 -34.18 -15.20
N HIS A 554 4.49 -34.60 -13.93
CA HIS A 554 5.69 -34.79 -13.11
C HIS A 554 6.58 -35.89 -13.70
N LEU A 555 6.01 -37.06 -14.00
CA LEU A 555 6.76 -38.19 -14.55
C LEU A 555 7.32 -37.87 -15.95
N ALA A 556 6.54 -37.19 -16.80
CA ALA A 556 6.97 -36.77 -18.13
C ALA A 556 8.19 -35.81 -18.11
N SER A 557 8.43 -35.07 -17.01
CA SER A 557 9.61 -34.22 -16.89
C SER A 557 10.93 -34.99 -16.70
N PHE A 558 10.86 -36.30 -16.43
CA PHE A 558 12.04 -37.18 -16.26
C PHE A 558 12.32 -38.06 -17.50
N LEU A 559 11.64 -37.81 -18.63
CA LEU A 559 11.94 -38.47 -19.90
C LEU A 559 13.36 -38.12 -20.37
N ASP A 560 13.76 -36.84 -20.28
CA ASP A 560 15.09 -36.36 -20.66
C ASP A 560 16.22 -36.99 -19.83
N THR A 561 15.99 -37.28 -18.55
CA THR A 561 16.96 -37.92 -17.66
C THR A 561 17.01 -39.44 -17.82
N GLY A 562 16.00 -40.03 -18.48
CA GLY A 562 15.88 -41.48 -18.70
C GLY A 562 15.39 -42.26 -17.48
N GLU A 563 14.95 -41.59 -16.42
CA GLU A 563 14.44 -42.23 -15.20
C GLU A 563 13.00 -42.75 -15.35
N VAL A 564 12.30 -42.31 -16.40
CA VAL A 564 10.98 -42.78 -16.83
C VAL A 564 11.02 -42.96 -18.35
N THR A 565 10.37 -44.00 -18.87
CA THR A 565 10.22 -44.24 -20.31
C THR A 565 8.82 -43.87 -20.79
N VAL A 566 8.65 -43.73 -22.10
CA VAL A 566 7.34 -43.39 -22.69
C VAL A 566 6.31 -44.49 -22.42
N ASN A 567 6.75 -45.75 -22.36
CA ASN A 567 5.90 -46.90 -22.03
C ASN A 567 5.36 -46.87 -20.59
N ASP A 568 6.02 -46.15 -19.69
CA ASP A 568 5.61 -46.00 -18.30
C ASP A 568 4.48 -44.97 -18.14
N ILE A 569 4.32 -44.07 -19.12
CA ILE A 569 3.36 -42.96 -19.11
C ILE A 569 2.21 -43.24 -20.09
N VAL A 570 2.50 -43.88 -21.22
CA VAL A 570 1.56 -44.05 -22.35
C VAL A 570 1.54 -45.52 -22.77
N THR A 571 0.35 -46.11 -22.83
CA THR A 571 0.21 -47.49 -23.31
C THR A 571 0.55 -47.63 -24.79
N PRO A 572 1.07 -48.78 -25.26
CA PRO A 572 1.45 -48.97 -26.67
C PRO A 572 0.34 -48.66 -27.68
N GLU A 573 -0.90 -49.03 -27.37
CA GLU A 573 -2.09 -48.74 -28.20
C GLU A 573 -2.32 -47.23 -28.36
N LYS A 574 -2.17 -46.47 -27.27
CA LYS A 574 -2.30 -45.01 -27.30
C LYS A 574 -1.14 -44.37 -28.05
N GLN A 575 0.07 -44.89 -27.93
CA GLN A 575 1.24 -44.40 -28.67
C GLN A 575 1.05 -44.58 -30.18
N GLU A 576 0.57 -45.74 -30.64
CA GLU A 576 0.27 -45.97 -32.05
C GLU A 576 -0.77 -44.99 -32.58
N ARG A 577 -1.83 -44.73 -31.78
CA ARG A 577 -2.86 -43.77 -32.17
C ARG A 577 -2.34 -42.34 -32.25
N ILE A 578 -1.51 -41.91 -31.28
CA ILE A 578 -0.87 -40.59 -31.31
C ILE A 578 0.06 -40.49 -32.53
N ARG A 579 0.90 -41.50 -32.80
CA ARG A 579 1.81 -41.54 -33.96
C ARG A 579 1.04 -41.49 -35.29
N ALA A 580 -0.10 -42.17 -35.38
CA ALA A 580 -0.96 -42.11 -36.56
C ALA A 580 -1.50 -40.68 -36.82
N VAL A 581 -1.99 -40.01 -35.78
CA VAL A 581 -2.46 -38.61 -35.87
C VAL A 581 -1.33 -37.67 -36.26
N LEU A 582 -0.13 -37.85 -35.71
CA LEU A 582 1.04 -37.05 -36.07
C LEU A 582 1.45 -37.25 -37.53
N LYS A 583 1.39 -38.50 -38.04
CA LYS A 583 1.67 -38.82 -39.44
C LYS A 583 0.65 -38.21 -40.41
N GLU A 584 -0.61 -38.13 -40.01
CA GLU A 584 -1.67 -37.45 -40.78
C GLU A 584 -1.49 -35.92 -40.83
N MET A 585 -0.78 -35.35 -39.85
CA MET A 585 -0.58 -33.89 -39.73
C MET A 585 0.63 -33.36 -40.54
N GLY A 586 1.59 -34.21 -40.94
CA GLY A 586 2.77 -33.81 -41.72
C GLY A 586 3.86 -33.08 -40.92
N GLU A 587 4.95 -32.66 -41.56
CA GLU A 587 6.20 -32.15 -40.92
C GLU A 587 6.09 -30.79 -40.18
N ASN A 588 4.92 -30.16 -40.11
CA ASN A 588 4.71 -28.86 -39.44
C ASN A 588 3.97 -29.00 -38.10
N ILE A 589 4.59 -29.67 -37.11
CA ILE A 589 3.99 -29.85 -35.78
C ILE A 589 4.72 -28.98 -34.77
N THR A 590 4.07 -27.93 -34.25
CA THR A 590 4.66 -27.06 -33.21
C THR A 590 3.84 -26.98 -31.92
N GLY A 591 2.63 -27.58 -31.85
CA GLY A 591 1.75 -27.47 -30.68
C GLY A 591 1.10 -28.78 -30.20
N THR A 592 1.21 -29.08 -28.91
CA THR A 592 0.51 -30.21 -28.25
C THR A 592 -1.02 -30.07 -28.24
N LYS A 593 -1.54 -28.84 -28.42
CA LYS A 593 -2.96 -28.52 -28.49
C LYS A 593 -3.62 -29.03 -29.78
N GLU A 594 -2.96 -28.85 -30.91
CA GLU A 594 -3.49 -29.25 -32.22
C GLU A 594 -3.62 -30.77 -32.35
N VAL A 595 -2.68 -31.50 -31.74
CA VAL A 595 -2.72 -32.96 -31.63
C VAL A 595 -3.83 -33.40 -30.66
N LYS A 596 -4.00 -32.68 -29.55
CA LYS A 596 -5.03 -32.98 -28.54
C LYS A 596 -6.45 -32.80 -29.10
N ASP A 597 -6.69 -31.80 -29.93
CA ASP A 597 -8.00 -31.53 -30.51
C ASP A 597 -8.47 -32.61 -31.51
N ARG A 598 -7.54 -33.42 -32.04
CA ARG A 598 -7.84 -34.57 -32.93
C ARG A 598 -7.88 -35.92 -32.22
N LEU A 599 -7.60 -35.94 -30.92
CA LEU A 599 -7.60 -37.14 -30.11
C LEU A 599 -8.80 -37.14 -29.14
N PRO A 600 -9.37 -38.32 -28.84
CA PRO A 600 -10.41 -38.45 -27.84
C PRO A 600 -10.05 -37.81 -26.48
N VAL A 601 -11.06 -37.51 -25.67
CA VAL A 601 -10.89 -36.78 -24.39
C VAL A 601 -9.96 -37.53 -23.44
N GLU A 602 -9.90 -38.85 -23.50
CA GLU A 602 -9.05 -39.73 -22.67
C GLU A 602 -7.53 -39.63 -22.92
N TYR A 603 -7.06 -38.91 -23.93
CA TYR A 603 -5.63 -38.70 -24.21
C TYR A 603 -5.10 -37.46 -23.49
N THR A 604 -4.12 -37.52 -22.60
CA THR A 604 -3.69 -36.33 -21.86
C THR A 604 -2.61 -35.54 -22.61
N TYR A 605 -2.46 -34.25 -22.27
CA TYR A 605 -1.37 -33.42 -22.81
C TYR A 605 0.01 -33.98 -22.45
N ALA A 606 0.13 -34.66 -21.30
CA ALA A 606 1.36 -35.32 -20.89
C ALA A 606 1.67 -36.55 -21.75
N GLU A 607 0.66 -37.38 -22.07
CA GLU A 607 0.81 -38.52 -22.99
C GLU A 607 1.25 -38.06 -24.39
N ILE A 608 0.64 -37.01 -24.93
CA ILE A 608 1.00 -36.43 -26.24
C ILE A 608 2.43 -35.89 -26.22
N LYS A 609 2.81 -35.19 -25.14
CA LYS A 609 4.17 -34.64 -24.99
C LYS A 609 5.23 -35.74 -24.87
N ALA A 610 4.91 -36.85 -24.19
CA ALA A 610 5.81 -38.00 -24.05
C ALA A 610 6.10 -38.67 -25.40
N VAL A 611 5.06 -38.87 -26.24
CA VAL A 611 5.22 -39.47 -27.57
C VAL A 611 5.94 -38.51 -28.54
N LEU A 612 5.64 -37.22 -28.49
CA LEU A 612 6.36 -36.21 -29.28
C LEU A 612 7.85 -36.14 -28.91
N TRP A 613 8.17 -36.25 -27.61
CA TRP A 613 9.54 -36.32 -27.15
C TRP A 613 10.28 -37.54 -27.71
N GLU A 614 9.63 -38.70 -27.79
CA GLU A 614 10.21 -39.92 -28.36
C GLU A 614 10.51 -39.83 -29.86
N ILE A 615 9.65 -39.14 -30.61
CA ILE A 615 9.78 -38.97 -32.07
C ILE A 615 10.88 -37.94 -32.41
N ASN A 616 11.08 -36.95 -31.54
CA ASN A 616 12.06 -35.88 -31.72
C ASN A 616 13.48 -36.25 -31.26
N ARG A 617 13.70 -37.50 -30.85
CA ARG A 617 14.97 -38.05 -30.38
C ARG A 617 15.59 -38.95 -31.45
#